data_AF-A0A9Q3S2Q0-F1
#
_entry.id   AF-A0A9Q3S2Q0-F1
#
_cell.length_a   1.000
_cell.length_b   1.000
_cell.length_c   1.000
_cell.angle_alpha   90.00
_cell.angle_beta   90.00
_cell.angle_gamma   90.00
#
_symmetry.space_group_name_H-M   'P 1'
#
loop_
_entity.id
_entity.type
_entity.pdbx_description
1 polymer ?
#
loop_
_entity_poly.entity_id
_entity_poly.type
_entity_poly.pdbx_seq_one_letter_code
_entity_poly.pdbx_strand_id
1 'polypeptide(L)'
;MKFRLAAATAASLALAACGSADDASTEAEANTVEVAADEAMEPVTEEPVEDPAADIEEDTAPTAAEAASVEEAGDEAAATAAAALDAMADDSQ
;
A
#
# COMPACT_ATOMS: atom_id res chain seq x y z
N MET A 1 -30.77 -59.50 -25.84
CA MET A 1 -30.54 -58.25 -26.60
C MET A 1 -31.54 -57.14 -26.25
N LYS A 2 -32.82 -57.44 -26.00
CA LYS A 2 -33.87 -56.45 -25.62
C LYS A 2 -33.57 -55.68 -24.32
N PHE A 3 -32.96 -56.33 -23.33
CA PHE A 3 -32.63 -55.72 -22.02
C PHE A 3 -31.55 -54.62 -22.11
N ARG A 4 -30.63 -54.72 -23.08
CA ARG A 4 -29.57 -53.71 -23.26
C ARG A 4 -30.07 -52.44 -23.94
N LEU A 5 -31.08 -52.56 -24.80
CA LEU A 5 -31.72 -51.41 -25.44
C LEU A 5 -32.54 -50.60 -24.42
N ALA A 6 -33.25 -51.28 -23.51
CA ALA A 6 -34.01 -50.63 -22.44
C ALA A 6 -33.12 -49.91 -21.41
N ALA A 7 -31.93 -50.46 -21.11
CA ALA A 7 -30.98 -49.82 -20.22
C ALA A 7 -30.36 -48.55 -20.83
N ALA A 8 -30.09 -48.57 -22.15
CA ALA A 8 -29.51 -47.43 -22.85
C ALA A 8 -30.48 -46.24 -22.94
N THR A 9 -31.78 -46.49 -23.15
CA THR A 9 -32.81 -45.44 -23.19
C THR A 9 -33.09 -44.85 -21.82
N ALA A 10 -33.11 -45.67 -20.76
CA ALA A 10 -33.26 -45.18 -19.39
C ALA A 10 -32.07 -44.31 -18.95
N ALA A 11 -30.85 -44.68 -19.34
CA ALA A 11 -29.65 -43.89 -19.04
C ALA A 11 -29.63 -42.53 -19.74
N SER A 12 -30.14 -42.44 -20.98
CA SER A 12 -30.21 -41.16 -21.71
C SER A 12 -31.31 -40.23 -21.18
N LEU A 13 -32.42 -40.77 -20.68
CA LEU A 13 -33.45 -40.01 -19.96
C LEU A 13 -32.95 -39.51 -18.59
N ALA A 14 -32.15 -40.31 -17.87
CA ALA A 14 -31.52 -39.90 -16.61
C ALA A 14 -30.42 -38.85 -16.81
N LEU A 15 -29.66 -38.91 -17.90
CA LEU A 15 -28.71 -37.86 -18.28
C LEU A 15 -29.40 -36.55 -18.67
N ALA A 16 -30.59 -36.60 -19.29
CA ALA A 16 -31.37 -35.39 -19.58
C ALA A 16 -31.95 -34.74 -18.31
N ALA A 17 -32.25 -35.53 -17.28
CA ALA A 17 -32.69 -35.03 -15.98
C ALA A 17 -31.54 -34.52 -15.09
N CYS A 18 -30.32 -35.03 -15.28
CA CYS A 18 -29.09 -34.56 -14.62
C CYS A 18 -28.31 -33.55 -15.49
N GLY A 19 -28.82 -33.26 -16.69
CA GLY A 19 -28.23 -32.37 -17.70
C GLY A 19 -29.20 -31.27 -18.13
N SER A 20 -30.19 -30.96 -17.29
CA SER A 20 -30.74 -29.61 -17.27
C SER A 20 -29.61 -28.74 -16.75
N ALA A 21 -28.83 -28.21 -17.69
CA ALA A 21 -27.94 -27.09 -17.45
C ALA A 21 -28.81 -25.88 -17.12
N ASP A 22 -29.48 -25.94 -15.98
CA ASP A 22 -29.71 -24.71 -15.24
C ASP A 22 -28.31 -24.15 -15.04
N ASP A 23 -28.09 -22.95 -15.57
CA ASP A 23 -26.82 -22.28 -15.56
C ASP A 23 -26.37 -22.18 -14.11
N ALA A 24 -25.47 -23.07 -13.67
CA ALA A 24 -24.95 -23.07 -12.31
C ALA A 24 -24.19 -21.76 -11.99
N SER A 25 -23.93 -20.93 -13.01
CA SER A 25 -23.44 -19.57 -12.87
C SER A 25 -24.48 -18.60 -12.25
N THR A 26 -25.77 -18.97 -12.19
CA THR A 26 -26.85 -18.16 -11.60
C THR A 26 -27.09 -18.44 -10.11
N GLU A 27 -26.86 -19.68 -9.64
CA GLU A 27 -27.11 -20.07 -8.23
C GLU A 27 -25.92 -19.77 -7.30
N ALA A 28 -24.73 -19.55 -7.86
CA ALA A 28 -23.56 -19.10 -7.13
C ALA A 28 -23.24 -17.67 -7.53
N GLU A 29 -23.81 -16.70 -6.81
CA GLU A 29 -23.23 -15.35 -6.78
C GLU A 29 -21.78 -15.51 -6.28
N ALA A 30 -20.82 -15.50 -7.21
CA ALA A 30 -19.42 -15.53 -6.87
C ALA A 30 -19.16 -14.28 -6.01
N ASN A 31 -18.74 -14.48 -4.76
CA ASN A 31 -18.35 -13.37 -3.89
C ASN A 31 -17.37 -12.50 -4.66
N THR A 32 -17.84 -11.32 -5.05
CA THR A 32 -17.04 -10.38 -5.79
C THR A 32 -15.95 -9.82 -4.88
N VAL A 33 -14.86 -9.34 -5.46
CA VAL A 33 -13.78 -8.68 -4.72
C VAL A 33 -14.26 -7.49 -3.89
N GLU A 34 -15.43 -6.94 -4.22
CA GLU A 34 -16.06 -5.84 -3.47
C GLU A 34 -16.31 -6.21 -1.99
N VAL A 35 -16.68 -7.46 -1.67
CA VAL A 35 -16.94 -7.87 -0.28
C VAL A 35 -15.67 -7.82 0.56
N ALA A 36 -14.55 -8.31 0.02
CA ALA A 36 -13.25 -8.27 0.71
C ALA A 36 -12.69 -6.84 0.78
N ALA A 37 -13.02 -5.99 -0.21
CA ALA A 37 -12.63 -4.59 -0.22
C ALA A 37 -13.41 -3.77 0.81
N ASP A 38 -14.72 -3.98 0.92
CA ASP A 38 -15.59 -3.32 1.90
C ASP A 38 -15.17 -3.67 3.32
N GLU A 39 -14.90 -4.95 3.60
CA GLU A 39 -14.41 -5.41 4.91
C GLU A 39 -13.04 -4.80 5.26
N ALA A 40 -12.15 -4.63 4.28
CA ALA A 40 -10.85 -3.98 4.48
C ALA A 40 -10.95 -2.45 4.68
N MET A 41 -12.04 -1.83 4.24
CA MET A 41 -12.32 -0.39 4.40
C MET A 41 -13.14 -0.08 5.66
N GLU A 42 -13.57 -1.08 6.43
CA GLU A 42 -14.27 -0.86 7.68
C GLU A 42 -13.39 -0.01 8.63
N PRO A 43 -13.99 0.96 9.35
CA PRO A 43 -13.25 1.82 10.24
C PRO A 43 -12.69 1.00 11.42
N VAL A 44 -11.40 1.18 11.69
CA VAL A 44 -10.78 0.68 12.93
C VAL A 44 -11.35 1.49 14.10
N THR A 45 -11.99 0.81 15.04
CA THR A 45 -12.65 1.44 16.21
C THR A 45 -11.83 1.28 17.49
N GLU A 46 -10.83 0.42 17.44
CA GLU A 46 -9.89 0.13 18.50
C GLU A 46 -9.04 1.36 18.81
N GLU A 47 -8.93 1.68 20.10
CA GLU A 47 -7.99 2.72 20.53
C GLU A 47 -6.56 2.26 20.25
N PRO A 48 -5.67 3.17 19.79
CA PRO A 48 -4.26 2.85 19.61
C PRO A 48 -3.65 2.32 20.91
N VAL A 49 -2.95 1.19 20.82
CA VAL A 49 -2.20 0.62 21.95
C VAL A 49 -0.80 1.21 21.96
N GLU A 50 -0.35 1.66 23.13
CA GLU A 50 1.03 2.13 23.32
C GLU A 50 2.04 1.01 23.01
N ASP A 51 3.00 1.30 22.14
CA ASP A 51 4.13 0.41 21.88
C ASP A 51 5.21 0.66 22.95
N PRO A 52 5.49 -0.30 23.86
CA PRO A 52 6.50 -0.12 24.91
C PRO A 52 7.92 -0.02 24.37
N ALA A 53 8.15 -0.34 23.10
CA ALA A 53 9.44 -0.18 22.42
C ALA A 53 9.53 1.11 21.60
N ALA A 54 8.44 1.86 21.46
CA ALA A 54 8.46 3.18 20.83
C ALA A 54 9.06 4.20 21.80
N ASP A 55 10.38 4.38 21.70
CA ASP A 55 11.07 5.47 22.37
C ASP A 55 11.11 6.69 21.45
N ILE A 56 10.71 7.85 21.97
CA ILE A 56 11.00 9.11 21.31
C ILE A 56 12.42 9.44 21.76
N GLU A 57 13.40 9.16 20.90
CA GLU A 57 14.76 9.68 21.09
C GLU A 57 14.63 11.15 21.50
N GLU A 58 15.01 11.45 22.74
CA GLU A 58 14.90 12.79 23.29
C GLU A 58 15.61 13.73 22.31
N ASP A 59 14.94 14.79 21.86
CA ASP A 59 15.55 15.79 20.98
C ASP A 59 16.69 16.44 21.77
N THR A 60 17.88 15.85 21.69
CA THR A 60 19.03 16.31 22.43
C THR A 60 19.42 17.64 21.83
N ALA A 61 19.24 18.71 22.62
CA ALA A 61 19.68 20.04 22.23
C ALA A 61 21.14 19.97 21.72
N PRO A 62 21.48 20.67 20.63
CA PRO A 62 22.81 20.62 20.06
C PRO A 62 23.84 21.00 21.11
N THR A 63 24.94 20.27 21.13
CA THR A 63 26.05 20.58 22.02
C THR A 63 26.63 21.95 21.69
N ALA A 64 27.31 22.58 22.65
CA ALA A 64 28.00 23.85 22.40
C ALA A 64 29.01 23.75 21.24
N ALA A 65 29.62 22.57 21.04
CA ALA A 65 30.54 22.34 19.94
C ALA A 65 29.83 22.30 18.58
N GLU A 66 28.66 21.66 18.50
CA GLU A 66 27.84 21.63 17.29
C GLU A 66 27.32 23.03 16.95
N ALA A 67 26.82 23.76 17.95
CA ALA A 67 26.38 25.14 17.75
C ALA A 67 27.50 26.05 17.22
N ALA A 68 28.70 25.94 17.79
CA ALA A 68 29.87 26.69 17.31
C ALA A 68 30.26 26.32 15.87
N SER A 69 30.18 25.03 15.51
CA SER A 69 30.48 24.59 14.14
C SER A 69 29.49 25.12 13.10
N VAL A 70 28.22 25.30 13.48
CA VAL A 70 27.19 25.88 12.61
C VAL A 70 27.42 27.37 12.43
N GLU A 71 27.80 28.08 13.50
CA GLU A 71 28.14 29.50 13.44
C GLU A 71 29.35 29.75 12.52
N GLU A 72 30.42 28.98 12.69
CA GLU A 72 31.62 29.09 11.84
C GLU A 72 31.32 28.78 10.37
N ALA A 73 30.53 27.75 10.08
CA ALA A 73 30.09 27.45 8.71
C ALA A 73 29.25 28.58 8.10
N GLY A 74 28.43 29.26 8.91
CA GLY A 74 27.66 30.43 8.50
C GLY A 74 28.56 31.61 8.14
N ASP A 75 29.56 31.89 8.97
CA ASP A 75 30.53 32.96 8.75
C ASP A 75 31.36 32.73 7.48
N GLU A 76 31.82 31.49 7.25
CA GLU A 76 32.54 31.12 6.03
C GLU A 76 31.68 31.27 4.77
N ALA A 77 30.40 30.88 4.85
CA ALA A 77 29.46 31.04 3.74
C ALA A 77 29.23 32.52 3.42
N ALA A 78 29.06 33.37 4.44
CA ALA A 78 28.91 34.81 4.27
C ALA A 78 30.17 35.45 3.65
N ALA A 79 31.36 35.07 4.13
CA ALA A 79 32.63 35.53 3.58
C ALA A 79 32.79 35.12 2.10
N THR A 80 32.42 33.88 1.76
CA THR A 80 32.45 33.37 0.38
C THR A 80 31.50 34.15 -0.52
N ALA A 81 30.28 34.43 -0.05
CA ALA A 81 29.31 35.22 -0.81
C ALA A 81 29.81 36.66 -1.05
N ALA A 82 30.41 37.29 -0.04
CA ALA A 82 30.99 38.62 -0.17
C ALA A 82 32.14 38.65 -1.21
N ALA A 83 33.05 37.67 -1.17
CA ALA A 83 34.14 37.56 -2.13
C ALA A 83 33.63 37.32 -3.57
N ALA A 84 32.56 36.53 -3.73
CA ALA A 84 31.96 36.31 -5.04
C ALA A 84 31.33 37.59 -5.61
N LEU A 85 30.66 38.39 -4.78
CA LEU A 85 30.09 39.68 -5.19
C LEU A 85 31.18 40.69 -5.58
N ASP A 86 32.28 40.74 -4.83
CA ASP A 86 33.44 41.59 -5.12
C ASP A 86 34.07 41.22 -6.47
N ALA A 87 34.29 39.92 -6.72
CA ALA A 87 34.83 39.43 -7.99
C ALA A 87 33.90 39.74 -9.18
N MET A 88 32.58 39.67 -9.00
CA MET A 88 31.61 40.07 -10.04
C MET A 88 31.60 41.57 -10.30
N ALA A 89 31.82 42.39 -9.27
CA ALA A 89 31.91 43.84 -9.43
C ALA A 89 33.19 44.25 -10.16
N ASP A 90 34.32 43.60 -9.87
CA ASP A 90 35.59 43.81 -10.55
C ASP A 90 35.56 43.38 -12.03
N ASP A 91 34.82 42.32 -12.39
CA ASP A 91 34.65 41.87 -13.79
C ASP A 91 33.76 42.82 -14.63
N SER A 92 33.05 43.76 -13.99
CA SER A 92 32.12 44.69 -14.63
C SER A 92 32.69 46.10 -14.91
N GLN A 93 33.96 46.33 -14.57
CA GLN A 93 34.72 47.58 -14.81
C GLN A 93 35.62 47.46 -16.05
#